data_AF-A0A0L0VFF3-F1
#
_entry.id   AF-A0A0L0VFF3-F1
#
_cell.length_a   1.000
_cell.length_b   1.000
_cell.length_c   1.000
_cell.angle_alpha   90.00
_cell.angle_beta   90.00
_cell.angle_gamma   90.00
#
_symmetry.space_group_name_H-M   'P 1'
#
loop_
_entity.id
_entity.type
_entity.pdbx_description
1 polymer ?
#
loop_
_entity_poly.entity_id
_entity_poly.type
_entity_poly.pdbx_seq_one_letter_code
_entity_poly.pdbx_strand_id
1 'polypeptide(L)'
;MAGQSAFEPVAEMIAGFRQINLNKKSERDYKAIFKQAIVKLHERVLTHDKRTINNPTLSNPIRAPPGEISHTGSGIVNKMARVILPTLKERLKLLPPAMNPTTMRSGSPKWFEEILDNLIAIDKLLEQIDSSVNMIWRVWKPNQDKKRSIHYLSYSRINTIACGTYDLLTGPLDMLLLACIKFFDNFSFSTPSSDNHTIAQRWDDVATRTNTSIEHLDRLIQHMQKPYVAVAKDEMQELVDQIDVYIKSLVKHLNYPWGQESESDEDIQELSVTGRKYVRNGIPVIKLCRVFFNKLSRSTNSQPLIFDGPGMKMEDSRVKDLLVYNKEAKRLIYEFTDEVKCTPSHRQNAETVSINIMGGLIDCWGVVEDYWKSLLASNDPRVDKEAIADARRWLESFTKAWFSATTTMAMATGWQGPGSSAYD
;
A
#
# COMPACT_ATOMS: atom_id res chain seq x y z
N MET A 1 -13.37 -14.73 -27.44
CA MET A 1 -13.88 -13.35 -27.24
C MET A 1 -15.20 -13.45 -26.49
N ALA A 2 -15.19 -13.20 -25.19
CA ALA A 2 -16.41 -13.00 -24.40
C ALA A 2 -16.36 -11.55 -23.93
N GLY A 3 -17.28 -10.72 -24.43
CA GLY A 3 -17.35 -9.31 -24.05
C GLY A 3 -17.57 -9.20 -22.55
N GLN A 4 -16.72 -8.42 -21.87
CA GLN A 4 -17.12 -7.81 -20.60
C GLN A 4 -18.45 -7.09 -20.88
N SER A 5 -19.56 -7.51 -20.28
CA SER A 5 -20.78 -6.72 -20.35
C SER A 5 -20.47 -5.37 -19.74
N ALA A 6 -20.44 -4.32 -20.57
CA ALA A 6 -20.22 -2.97 -20.08
C ALA A 6 -21.26 -2.70 -18.99
N PHE A 7 -20.79 -2.27 -17.81
CA PHE A 7 -21.69 -1.88 -16.73
C PHE A 7 -22.47 -0.66 -17.21
N GLU A 8 -23.78 -0.79 -17.41
CA GLU A 8 -24.62 0.29 -17.94
C GLU A 8 -24.64 1.47 -16.94
N PRO A 9 -24.14 2.66 -17.33
CA PRO A 9 -24.05 3.81 -16.44
C PRO A 9 -25.39 4.23 -15.84
N VAL A 10 -25.38 4.70 -14.60
CA VAL A 10 -26.56 5.26 -13.92
C VAL A 10 -27.12 6.46 -14.69
N ALA A 11 -26.24 7.21 -15.38
CA ALA A 11 -26.61 8.34 -16.22
C ALA A 11 -27.56 7.97 -17.37
N GLU A 12 -27.33 6.84 -18.06
CA GLU A 12 -28.15 6.40 -19.20
C GLU A 12 -29.55 5.99 -18.74
N MET A 13 -29.61 5.23 -17.64
CA MET A 13 -30.86 4.82 -17.01
C MET A 13 -31.71 6.03 -16.57
N ILE A 14 -31.08 7.02 -15.94
CA ILE A 14 -31.77 8.25 -15.51
C ILE A 14 -32.16 9.12 -16.71
N ALA A 15 -31.33 9.19 -17.76
CA ALA A 15 -31.69 9.89 -18.99
C ALA A 15 -32.93 9.27 -19.65
N GLY A 16 -33.00 7.94 -19.73
CA GLY A 16 -34.19 7.22 -20.19
C GLY A 16 -35.42 7.54 -19.35
N PHE A 17 -35.29 7.54 -18.02
CA PHE A 17 -36.36 7.97 -17.12
C PHE A 17 -36.78 9.43 -17.38
N ARG A 18 -35.85 10.36 -17.59
CA ARG A 18 -36.10 11.79 -17.89
C ARG A 18 -36.84 12.00 -19.21
N GLN A 19 -36.63 11.15 -20.21
CA GLN A 19 -37.32 11.23 -21.51
C GLN A 19 -38.79 10.80 -21.44
N ILE A 20 -39.20 10.02 -20.43
CA ILE A 20 -40.59 9.63 -20.22
C ILE A 20 -41.35 10.83 -19.63
N ASN A 21 -42.05 11.56 -20.51
CA ASN A 21 -43.04 12.63 -20.27
C ASN A 21 -43.10 13.21 -18.84
N LEU A 22 -42.38 14.32 -18.61
CA LEU A 22 -42.18 14.99 -17.30
C LEU A 22 -43.47 15.25 -16.50
N ASN A 23 -44.60 15.49 -17.17
CA ASN A 23 -45.88 15.84 -16.53
C ASN A 23 -46.69 14.64 -16.01
N LYS A 24 -46.20 13.39 -16.18
CA LYS A 24 -46.90 12.16 -15.74
C LYS A 24 -46.15 11.33 -14.71
N LYS A 25 -44.97 11.75 -14.26
CA LYS A 25 -44.16 10.97 -13.32
C LYS A 25 -44.77 11.02 -11.92
N SER A 26 -45.11 9.85 -11.39
CA SER A 26 -45.58 9.71 -10.03
C SER A 26 -44.40 9.60 -9.05
N GLU A 27 -44.66 9.84 -7.77
CA GLU A 27 -43.70 9.61 -6.68
C GLU A 27 -43.22 8.15 -6.63
N ARG A 28 -44.07 7.20 -7.03
CA ARG A 28 -43.71 5.78 -7.15
C ARG A 28 -42.66 5.57 -8.24
N ASP A 29 -42.76 6.29 -9.34
CA ASP A 29 -41.77 6.20 -10.43
C ASP A 29 -40.42 6.75 -9.99
N TYR A 30 -40.41 7.86 -9.23
CA TYR A 30 -39.17 8.40 -8.63
C TYR A 30 -38.55 7.44 -7.62
N LYS A 31 -39.35 6.83 -6.74
CA LYS A 31 -38.86 5.81 -5.79
C LYS A 31 -38.25 4.60 -6.51
N ALA A 32 -38.88 4.15 -7.60
CA ALA A 32 -38.38 3.05 -8.41
C ALA A 32 -37.01 3.37 -9.04
N ILE A 33 -36.87 4.54 -9.66
CA ILE A 33 -35.60 4.94 -10.29
C ILE A 33 -34.48 5.16 -9.26
N PHE A 34 -34.79 5.70 -8.06
CA PHE A 34 -33.80 5.80 -6.98
C PHE A 34 -33.28 4.44 -6.56
N LYS A 35 -34.19 3.50 -6.32
CA LYS A 35 -33.81 2.15 -5.92
C LYS A 35 -32.95 1.49 -6.99
N GLN A 36 -33.34 1.57 -8.26
CA GLN A 36 -32.56 1.03 -9.37
C GLN A 36 -31.17 1.67 -9.46
N ALA A 37 -31.07 3.00 -9.32
CA ALA A 37 -29.80 3.71 -9.37
C ALA A 37 -28.87 3.29 -8.22
N ILE A 38 -29.38 3.19 -7.00
CA ILE A 38 -28.59 2.81 -5.83
C ILE A 38 -28.21 1.33 -5.89
N VAL A 39 -29.10 0.45 -6.35
CA VAL A 39 -28.79 -0.97 -6.57
C VAL A 39 -27.66 -1.12 -7.59
N LYS A 40 -27.69 -0.34 -8.69
CA LYS A 40 -26.57 -0.32 -9.65
C LYS A 40 -25.28 0.19 -9.01
N LEU A 41 -25.31 1.27 -8.24
CA LEU A 41 -24.12 1.74 -7.51
C LEU A 41 -23.56 0.66 -6.57
N HIS A 42 -24.44 -0.05 -5.87
CA HIS A 42 -24.09 -1.13 -4.96
C HIS A 42 -23.47 -2.33 -5.71
N GLU A 43 -24.09 -2.77 -6.80
CA GLU A 43 -23.52 -3.79 -7.68
C GLU A 43 -22.15 -3.39 -8.23
N ARG A 44 -21.99 -2.12 -8.62
CA ARG A 44 -20.71 -1.57 -9.05
C ARG A 44 -19.69 -1.75 -7.94
N VAL A 45 -19.96 -1.27 -6.74
CA VAL A 45 -19.07 -1.38 -5.57
C VAL A 45 -18.66 -2.84 -5.33
N LEU A 46 -19.62 -3.78 -5.27
CA LEU A 46 -19.34 -5.20 -5.01
C LEU A 46 -18.50 -5.89 -6.09
N THR A 47 -18.58 -5.41 -7.32
CA THR A 47 -17.85 -5.99 -8.45
C THR A 47 -16.57 -5.23 -8.81
N HIS A 48 -16.12 -4.30 -7.93
CA HIS A 48 -14.88 -3.54 -8.10
C HIS A 48 -13.68 -4.43 -8.43
N ASP A 49 -13.40 -5.46 -7.63
CA ASP A 49 -12.24 -6.34 -7.84
C ASP A 49 -12.23 -7.04 -9.19
N LYS A 50 -13.40 -7.46 -9.67
CA LYS A 50 -13.53 -8.09 -10.99
C LYS A 50 -13.17 -7.12 -12.11
N ARG A 51 -13.44 -5.82 -11.92
CA ARG A 51 -13.14 -4.77 -12.90
C ARG A 51 -11.73 -4.19 -12.75
N THR A 52 -11.12 -4.33 -11.58
CA THR A 52 -9.79 -3.81 -11.29
C THR A 52 -8.75 -4.92 -11.19
N ILE A 53 -8.59 -5.53 -10.02
CA ILE A 53 -7.50 -6.45 -9.66
C ILE A 53 -7.54 -7.77 -10.44
N ASN A 54 -8.72 -8.27 -10.77
CA ASN A 54 -8.92 -9.52 -11.51
C ASN A 54 -9.18 -9.29 -13.01
N ASN A 55 -8.91 -8.09 -13.51
CA ASN A 55 -9.19 -7.74 -14.89
C ASN A 55 -8.19 -8.42 -15.86
N PRO A 56 -8.63 -9.20 -16.86
CA PRO A 56 -7.75 -9.86 -17.82
C PRO A 56 -6.83 -8.90 -18.60
N THR A 57 -7.21 -7.62 -18.70
CA THR A 57 -6.44 -6.60 -19.41
C THR A 57 -5.23 -6.06 -18.63
N LEU A 58 -5.07 -6.45 -17.37
CA LEU A 58 -3.87 -6.19 -16.55
C LEU A 58 -2.60 -6.79 -17.17
N SER A 59 -2.73 -7.87 -17.93
CA SER A 59 -1.62 -8.54 -18.64
C SER A 59 -0.98 -7.68 -19.73
N ASN A 60 -1.59 -6.54 -20.10
CA ASN A 60 -1.08 -5.62 -21.12
C ASN A 60 -0.52 -4.35 -20.45
N PRO A 61 0.79 -4.29 -20.17
CA PRO A 61 1.38 -3.14 -19.50
C PRO A 61 1.49 -1.93 -20.43
N ILE A 62 1.15 -0.75 -19.93
CA ILE A 62 1.20 0.52 -20.66
C ILE A 62 2.49 1.25 -20.28
N ARG A 63 3.25 1.69 -21.30
CA ARG A 63 4.41 2.56 -21.07
C ARG A 63 3.94 4.01 -21.04
N ALA A 64 4.11 4.69 -19.91
CA ALA A 64 3.88 6.13 -19.84
C ALA A 64 4.84 6.84 -20.82
N PRO A 65 4.37 7.80 -21.64
CA PRO A 65 5.24 8.62 -22.48
C PRO A 65 6.28 9.35 -21.63
N PRO A 66 7.56 9.44 -22.08
CA PRO A 66 8.56 10.22 -21.36
C PRO A 66 8.14 11.69 -21.32
N GLY A 67 7.92 12.24 -20.12
CA GLY A 67 7.59 13.66 -19.91
C GLY A 67 6.16 13.95 -19.42
N GLU A 68 5.23 13.01 -19.53
CA GLU A 68 3.84 13.22 -19.07
C GLU A 68 3.61 12.64 -17.68
N ILE A 69 3.84 13.47 -16.65
CA ILE A 69 3.71 13.08 -15.24
C ILE A 69 2.30 12.56 -14.92
N SER A 70 1.26 13.09 -15.58
CA SER A 70 -0.15 12.70 -15.42
C SER A 70 -0.43 11.22 -15.73
N HIS A 71 0.37 10.60 -16.60
CA HIS A 71 0.22 9.21 -17.02
C HIS A 71 1.12 8.24 -16.24
N THR A 72 1.83 8.74 -15.24
CA THR A 72 2.66 7.92 -14.35
C THR A 72 1.85 7.42 -13.16
N GLY A 73 2.27 6.31 -12.54
CA GLY A 73 1.61 5.78 -11.34
C GLY A 73 1.45 6.86 -10.26
N SER A 74 2.51 7.64 -10.02
CA SER A 74 2.49 8.74 -9.05
C SER A 74 1.54 9.87 -9.43
N GLY A 75 1.46 10.22 -10.72
CA GLY A 75 0.49 11.20 -11.23
C GLY A 75 -0.96 10.74 -11.07
N ILE A 76 -1.23 9.46 -11.34
CA ILE A 76 -2.56 8.87 -11.19
C ILE A 76 -2.98 8.86 -9.72
N VAL A 77 -2.11 8.44 -8.80
CA VAL A 77 -2.38 8.48 -7.36
C VAL A 77 -2.60 9.91 -6.87
N ASN A 78 -1.83 10.88 -7.34
CA ASN A 78 -2.03 12.29 -7.01
C ASN A 78 -3.39 12.80 -7.50
N LYS A 79 -3.81 12.45 -8.72
CA LYS A 79 -5.14 12.78 -9.25
C LYS A 79 -6.24 12.14 -8.40
N MET A 80 -6.08 10.88 -8.03
CA MET A 80 -7.03 10.16 -7.19
C MET A 80 -7.18 10.84 -5.82
N ALA A 81 -6.06 11.14 -5.15
CA ALA A 81 -6.06 11.71 -3.81
C ALA A 81 -6.42 13.20 -3.74
N ARG A 82 -6.16 13.99 -4.80
CA ARG A 82 -6.41 15.44 -4.80
C ARG A 82 -7.68 15.87 -5.53
N VAL A 83 -8.22 15.03 -6.41
CA VAL A 83 -9.38 15.38 -7.24
C VAL A 83 -10.51 14.38 -7.05
N ILE A 84 -10.30 13.09 -7.36
CA ILE A 84 -11.38 12.13 -7.45
C ILE A 84 -12.00 11.83 -6.07
N LEU A 85 -11.19 11.42 -5.09
CA LEU A 85 -11.67 11.06 -3.75
C LEU A 85 -12.24 12.28 -2.99
N PRO A 86 -11.62 13.48 -3.02
CA PRO A 86 -12.25 14.68 -2.46
C PRO A 86 -13.58 15.02 -3.11
N THR A 87 -13.71 14.89 -4.44
CA THR A 87 -14.99 15.15 -5.12
C THR A 87 -16.04 14.12 -4.70
N LEU A 88 -15.67 12.85 -4.54
CA LEU A 88 -16.58 11.82 -4.03
C LEU A 88 -17.04 12.16 -2.62
N LYS A 89 -16.12 12.56 -1.74
CA LYS A 89 -16.46 13.04 -0.39
C LYS A 89 -17.50 14.17 -0.41
N GLU A 90 -17.33 15.18 -1.27
CA GLU A 90 -18.31 16.26 -1.38
C GLU A 90 -19.67 15.77 -1.91
N ARG A 91 -19.70 14.83 -2.86
CA ARG A 91 -20.96 14.23 -3.33
C ARG A 91 -21.65 13.40 -2.24
N LEU A 92 -20.88 12.67 -1.42
CA LEU A 92 -21.42 11.93 -0.29
C LEU A 92 -21.98 12.87 0.78
N LYS A 93 -21.34 14.01 1.07
CA LYS A 93 -21.86 15.01 2.01
C LYS A 93 -23.21 15.60 1.59
N LEU A 94 -23.47 15.68 0.27
CA LEU A 94 -24.72 16.20 -0.27
C LEU A 94 -25.88 15.19 -0.19
N LEU A 95 -25.61 13.89 0.01
CA LEU A 95 -26.65 12.86 0.07
C LEU A 95 -27.63 13.06 1.24
N PRO A 96 -27.21 13.08 2.52
CA PRO A 96 -28.17 13.21 3.62
C PRO A 96 -29.01 14.49 3.58
N PRO A 97 -28.45 15.68 3.27
CA PRO A 97 -29.23 16.90 3.11
C PRO A 97 -30.25 16.81 1.97
N ALA A 98 -29.86 16.29 0.80
CA ALA A 98 -30.77 16.12 -0.33
C ALA A 98 -31.88 15.11 -0.03
N MET A 99 -31.60 14.10 0.77
CA MET A 99 -32.56 13.06 1.17
C MET A 99 -33.38 13.43 2.41
N ASN A 100 -33.26 14.66 2.91
CA ASN A 100 -33.93 15.07 4.15
C ASN A 100 -35.48 15.08 3.97
N PRO A 101 -36.21 14.23 4.71
CA PRO A 101 -37.67 14.13 4.62
C PRO A 101 -38.39 15.45 4.87
N THR A 102 -37.82 16.33 5.72
CA THR A 102 -38.43 17.61 6.10
C THR A 102 -38.33 18.69 5.01
N THR A 103 -37.38 18.56 4.10
CA THR A 103 -37.19 19.50 2.97
C THR A 103 -38.09 19.22 1.79
N MET A 104 -38.81 18.10 1.81
CA MET A 104 -39.80 17.67 0.83
C MET A 104 -41.09 18.51 0.92
N ARG A 105 -41.01 19.84 0.94
CA ARG A 105 -42.19 20.69 0.90
C ARG A 105 -42.87 20.55 -0.47
N SER A 106 -43.98 19.79 -0.47
CA SER A 106 -45.04 19.75 -1.48
C SER A 106 -44.61 19.62 -2.95
N GLY A 107 -44.38 18.39 -3.40
CA GLY A 107 -44.54 18.01 -4.82
C GLY A 107 -43.59 18.65 -5.84
N SER A 108 -42.51 19.30 -5.42
CA SER A 108 -41.54 19.89 -6.37
C SER A 108 -40.65 18.81 -7.00
N PRO A 109 -40.64 18.66 -8.34
CA PRO A 109 -39.72 17.74 -9.04
C PRO A 109 -38.25 18.00 -8.72
N LYS A 110 -37.91 19.22 -8.26
CA LYS A 110 -36.56 19.66 -7.97
C LYS A 110 -35.88 18.81 -6.89
N TRP A 111 -36.60 18.43 -5.84
CA TRP A 111 -36.06 17.58 -4.77
C TRP A 111 -35.62 16.22 -5.32
N PHE A 112 -36.42 15.65 -6.23
CA PHE A 112 -36.09 14.36 -6.83
C PHE A 112 -34.90 14.44 -7.77
N GLU A 113 -34.87 15.47 -8.61
CA GLU A 113 -33.79 15.67 -9.58
C GLU A 113 -32.43 15.93 -8.90
N GLU A 114 -32.40 16.65 -7.77
CA GLU A 114 -31.18 16.85 -6.99
C GLU A 114 -30.57 15.54 -6.49
N ILE A 115 -31.40 14.59 -6.04
CA ILE A 115 -30.93 13.26 -5.64
C ILE A 115 -30.41 12.48 -6.85
N LEU A 116 -31.14 12.48 -7.97
CA LEU A 116 -30.73 11.78 -9.20
C LEU A 116 -29.39 12.30 -9.73
N ASP A 117 -29.20 13.61 -9.79
CA ASP A 117 -27.95 14.22 -10.24
C ASP A 117 -26.77 13.85 -9.33
N ASN A 118 -27.01 13.74 -8.02
CA ASN A 118 -25.96 13.33 -7.10
C ASN A 118 -25.58 11.85 -7.29
N LEU A 119 -26.56 10.96 -7.54
CA LEU A 119 -26.29 9.55 -7.84
C LEU A 119 -25.50 9.37 -9.15
N ILE A 120 -25.82 10.14 -10.20
CA ILE A 120 -25.04 10.17 -11.45
C ILE A 120 -23.58 10.58 -11.18
N ALA A 121 -23.40 11.64 -10.40
CA ALA A 121 -22.06 12.15 -10.08
C ALA A 121 -21.24 11.11 -9.30
N ILE A 122 -21.86 10.38 -8.37
CA ILE A 122 -21.21 9.30 -7.62
C ILE A 122 -20.80 8.16 -8.56
N ASP A 123 -21.68 7.68 -9.44
CA ASP A 123 -21.36 6.60 -10.39
C ASP A 123 -20.12 6.94 -11.24
N LYS A 124 -20.10 8.17 -11.80
CA LYS A 124 -18.99 8.66 -12.61
C LYS A 124 -17.67 8.75 -11.83
N LEU A 125 -17.73 9.02 -10.52
CA LEU A 125 -16.53 9.05 -9.68
C LEU A 125 -16.03 7.64 -9.35
N LEU A 126 -16.93 6.69 -9.10
CA LEU A 126 -16.59 5.28 -8.92
C LEU A 126 -15.95 4.69 -10.18
N GLU A 127 -16.41 5.08 -11.37
CA GLU A 127 -15.77 4.72 -12.63
C GLU A 127 -14.35 5.26 -12.78
N GLN A 128 -14.13 6.51 -12.39
CA GLN A 128 -12.80 7.10 -12.38
C GLN A 128 -11.88 6.43 -11.37
N ILE A 129 -12.41 5.96 -10.23
CA ILE A 129 -11.66 5.16 -9.25
C ILE A 129 -11.25 3.82 -9.85
N ASP A 130 -12.19 3.07 -10.43
CA ASP A 130 -11.91 1.80 -11.11
C ASP A 130 -10.81 1.97 -12.17
N SER A 131 -10.94 3.01 -13.00
CA SER A 131 -9.99 3.35 -14.05
C SER A 131 -8.61 3.72 -13.50
N SER A 132 -8.56 4.44 -12.37
CA SER A 132 -7.31 4.86 -11.73
C SER A 132 -6.56 3.66 -11.13
N VAL A 133 -7.26 2.79 -10.40
CA VAL A 133 -6.66 1.56 -9.83
C VAL A 133 -6.14 0.67 -10.95
N ASN A 134 -6.94 0.46 -12.01
CA ASN A 134 -6.51 -0.27 -13.20
C ASN A 134 -5.25 0.33 -13.82
N MET A 135 -5.22 1.65 -14.04
CA MET A 135 -4.09 2.31 -14.68
C MET A 135 -2.82 2.24 -13.81
N ILE A 136 -2.94 2.35 -12.48
CA ILE A 136 -1.82 2.19 -11.56
C ILE A 136 -1.17 0.81 -11.75
N TRP A 137 -1.98 -0.24 -11.80
CA TRP A 137 -1.48 -1.60 -12.03
C TRP A 137 -0.92 -1.82 -13.43
N ARG A 138 -1.52 -1.24 -14.48
CA ARG A 138 -1.05 -1.39 -15.87
C ARG A 138 0.23 -0.63 -16.17
N VAL A 139 0.46 0.49 -15.48
CA VAL A 139 1.71 1.27 -15.58
C VAL A 139 2.82 0.60 -14.76
N TRP A 140 2.46 -0.22 -13.78
CA TRP A 140 3.42 -1.02 -13.02
C TRP A 140 3.94 -2.20 -13.84
N LYS A 141 5.25 -2.39 -13.83
CA LYS A 141 5.91 -3.55 -14.45
C LYS A 141 6.73 -4.29 -13.39
N PRO A 142 6.44 -5.56 -13.11
CA PRO A 142 7.39 -6.40 -12.38
C PRO A 142 8.66 -6.54 -13.22
N ASN A 143 9.83 -6.35 -12.61
CA ASN A 143 11.18 -6.58 -13.18
C ASN A 143 11.83 -5.48 -14.04
N GLN A 144 11.57 -4.18 -13.81
CA GLN A 144 12.37 -3.10 -14.43
C GLN A 144 13.47 -2.54 -13.52
N ASP A 145 14.41 -3.37 -13.11
CA ASP A 145 15.61 -2.97 -12.34
C ASP A 145 16.80 -2.51 -13.22
N LYS A 146 16.59 -2.26 -14.52
CA LYS A 146 17.69 -1.83 -15.42
C LYS A 146 17.63 -0.36 -15.87
N LYS A 147 16.48 0.32 -15.81
CA LYS A 147 16.39 1.77 -16.13
C LYS A 147 15.42 2.49 -15.21
N ARG A 148 16.00 3.17 -14.21
CA ARG A 148 15.37 4.05 -13.22
C ARG A 148 14.56 5.14 -13.92
N SER A 149 13.24 5.15 -13.77
CA SER A 149 12.42 6.33 -14.06
C SER A 149 11.82 6.85 -12.76
N ILE A 150 11.95 8.16 -12.57
CA ILE A 150 11.62 8.92 -11.35
C ILE A 150 10.13 8.87 -10.99
N HIS A 151 9.27 8.24 -11.80
CA HIS A 151 7.81 8.33 -11.66
C HIS A 151 7.10 7.04 -11.25
N TYR A 152 7.81 5.93 -11.03
CA TYR A 152 7.20 4.64 -10.65
C TYR A 152 6.86 4.57 -9.15
N LEU A 153 5.73 3.92 -8.82
CA LEU A 153 5.31 3.61 -7.45
C LEU A 153 5.90 2.25 -7.03
N SER A 154 6.17 2.08 -5.72
CA SER A 154 6.54 0.77 -5.18
C SER A 154 5.34 -0.19 -5.26
N TYR A 155 5.60 -1.49 -5.46
CA TYR A 155 4.55 -2.52 -5.40
C TYR A 155 3.74 -2.45 -4.11
N SER A 156 4.41 -2.30 -2.95
CA SER A 156 3.72 -2.15 -1.66
C SER A 156 2.76 -0.97 -1.69
N ARG A 157 3.19 0.22 -2.15
CA ARG A 157 2.31 1.39 -2.27
C ARG A 157 1.13 1.16 -3.21
N ILE A 158 1.34 0.48 -4.34
CA ILE A 158 0.25 0.13 -5.25
C ILE A 158 -0.74 -0.82 -4.57
N ASN A 159 -0.23 -1.85 -3.90
CA ASN A 159 -1.03 -2.83 -3.18
C ASN A 159 -1.84 -2.17 -2.07
N THR A 160 -1.22 -1.34 -1.23
CA THR A 160 -1.92 -0.62 -0.15
C THR A 160 -3.00 0.31 -0.69
N ILE A 161 -2.76 0.98 -1.82
CA ILE A 161 -3.76 1.84 -2.47
C ILE A 161 -4.92 1.01 -3.02
N ALA A 162 -4.63 -0.11 -3.68
CA ALA A 162 -5.65 -1.00 -4.22
C ALA A 162 -6.50 -1.63 -3.10
N CYS A 163 -5.87 -2.22 -2.08
CA CYS A 163 -6.55 -2.78 -0.91
C CYS A 163 -7.33 -1.71 -0.14
N GLY A 164 -6.72 -0.55 0.15
CA GLY A 164 -7.43 0.53 0.85
C GLY A 164 -8.61 1.10 0.06
N THR A 165 -8.55 1.08 -1.27
CA THR A 165 -9.70 1.42 -2.13
C THR A 165 -10.76 0.33 -2.06
N TYR A 166 -10.37 -0.95 -2.13
CA TYR A 166 -11.28 -2.07 -1.97
C TYR A 166 -12.02 -2.01 -0.64
N ASP A 167 -11.30 -1.89 0.47
CA ASP A 167 -11.85 -1.85 1.83
C ASP A 167 -12.84 -0.70 2.01
N LEU A 168 -12.55 0.47 1.42
CA LEU A 168 -13.46 1.61 1.42
C LEU A 168 -14.75 1.30 0.66
N LEU A 169 -14.64 0.69 -0.52
CA LEU A 169 -15.78 0.43 -1.39
C LEU A 169 -16.66 -0.67 -0.78
N THR A 170 -16.10 -1.85 -0.50
CA THR A 170 -16.86 -3.02 -0.02
C THR A 170 -17.22 -2.97 1.47
N GLY A 171 -16.65 -2.01 2.22
CA GLY A 171 -16.99 -1.77 3.62
C GLY A 171 -17.97 -0.59 3.79
N PRO A 172 -17.48 0.60 4.17
CA PRO A 172 -18.33 1.70 4.59
C PRO A 172 -19.21 2.26 3.46
N LEU A 173 -18.74 2.32 2.21
CA LEU A 173 -19.54 2.82 1.10
C LEU A 173 -20.68 1.86 0.73
N ASP A 174 -20.41 0.55 0.72
CA ASP A 174 -21.43 -0.49 0.54
C ASP A 174 -22.55 -0.36 1.60
N MET A 175 -22.15 -0.23 2.86
CA MET A 175 -23.09 -0.05 3.98
C MET A 175 -23.91 1.23 3.87
N LEU A 176 -23.35 2.31 3.31
CA LEU A 176 -24.11 3.53 3.01
C LEU A 176 -25.15 3.27 1.91
N LEU A 177 -24.78 2.60 0.82
CA LEU A 177 -25.72 2.31 -0.28
C LEU A 177 -26.87 1.40 0.21
N LEU A 178 -26.58 0.41 1.05
CA LEU A 178 -27.60 -0.42 1.70
C LEU A 178 -28.53 0.40 2.60
N ALA A 179 -28.00 1.36 3.37
CA ALA A 179 -28.82 2.27 4.17
C ALA A 179 -29.75 3.11 3.28
N CYS A 180 -29.26 3.62 2.14
CA CYS A 180 -30.05 4.36 1.18
C CYS A 180 -31.18 3.50 0.56
N ILE A 181 -30.92 2.23 0.22
CA ILE A 181 -31.96 1.30 -0.26
C ILE A 181 -33.05 1.11 0.80
N LYS A 182 -32.65 0.82 2.04
CA LYS A 182 -33.58 0.64 3.17
C LYS A 182 -34.42 1.88 3.46
N PHE A 183 -33.81 3.06 3.32
CA PHE A 183 -34.52 4.34 3.46
C PHE A 183 -35.65 4.43 2.43
N PHE A 184 -35.34 4.26 1.13
CA PHE A 184 -36.34 4.37 0.09
C PHE A 184 -37.40 3.26 0.13
N ASP A 185 -37.06 2.02 0.49
CA ASP A 185 -38.03 0.92 0.55
C ASP A 185 -39.22 1.23 1.46
N ASN A 186 -38.96 1.89 2.60
CA ASN A 186 -39.99 2.18 3.61
C ASN A 186 -40.42 3.64 3.61
N PHE A 187 -39.87 4.45 2.70
CA PHE A 187 -40.33 5.81 2.50
C PHE A 187 -41.77 5.81 1.96
N SER A 188 -42.67 6.44 2.70
CA SER A 188 -44.07 6.68 2.34
C SER A 188 -44.31 8.18 2.32
N PHE A 189 -44.92 8.66 1.23
CA PHE A 189 -45.21 10.08 1.02
C PHE A 189 -46.54 10.53 1.70
N SER A 190 -47.30 9.59 2.29
CA SER A 190 -48.72 9.78 2.58
C SER A 190 -49.15 9.62 4.05
N THR A 191 -48.26 9.35 5.02
CA THR A 191 -48.67 9.06 6.41
C THR A 191 -48.14 10.06 7.45
N PRO A 192 -49.03 10.71 8.24
CA PRO A 192 -48.65 11.54 9.37
C PRO A 192 -48.58 10.73 10.69
N SER A 193 -47.42 10.83 11.35
CA SER A 193 -47.16 10.70 12.79
C SER A 193 -46.50 9.43 13.36
N SER A 194 -46.83 8.19 13.00
CA SER A 194 -46.10 7.01 13.54
C SER A 194 -44.90 6.57 12.69
N ASP A 195 -44.99 6.70 11.36
CA ASP A 195 -43.90 6.40 10.41
C ASP A 195 -42.81 7.47 10.37
N ASN A 196 -43.07 8.66 10.93
CA ASN A 196 -42.09 9.74 10.95
C ASN A 196 -40.86 9.40 11.80
N HIS A 197 -41.04 8.64 12.89
CA HIS A 197 -39.92 8.19 13.72
C HIS A 197 -39.06 7.14 13.00
N THR A 198 -39.66 6.19 12.28
CA THR A 198 -38.92 5.17 11.52
C THR A 198 -38.23 5.74 10.29
N ILE A 199 -38.83 6.72 9.60
CA ILE A 199 -38.21 7.45 8.49
C ILE A 199 -37.04 8.31 9.00
N ALA A 200 -37.23 9.05 10.09
CA ALA A 200 -36.17 9.86 10.71
C ALA A 200 -34.99 8.98 11.16
N GLN A 201 -35.25 7.85 11.84
CA GLN A 201 -34.21 6.93 12.28
C GLN A 201 -33.40 6.35 11.10
N ARG A 202 -34.05 6.04 9.97
CA ARG A 202 -33.36 5.54 8.77
C ARG A 202 -32.57 6.62 8.05
N TRP A 203 -33.09 7.85 8.05
CA TRP A 203 -32.35 9.00 7.56
C TRP A 203 -31.11 9.28 8.43
N ASP A 204 -31.22 9.14 9.75
CA ASP A 204 -30.10 9.22 10.68
C ASP A 204 -29.06 8.10 10.43
N ASP A 205 -29.50 6.88 10.06
CA ASP A 205 -28.58 5.81 9.62
C ASP A 205 -27.86 6.21 8.33
N VAL A 206 -28.55 6.75 7.32
CA VAL A 206 -27.90 7.28 6.09
C VAL A 206 -26.87 8.35 6.44
N ALA A 207 -27.20 9.30 7.31
CA ALA A 207 -26.28 10.35 7.76
C ALA A 207 -25.06 9.77 8.50
N THR A 208 -25.28 8.80 9.39
CA THR A 208 -24.22 8.12 10.15
C THR A 208 -23.27 7.37 9.23
N ARG A 209 -23.82 6.56 8.30
CA ARG A 209 -23.02 5.80 7.33
C ARG A 209 -22.28 6.71 6.35
N THR A 210 -22.86 7.85 6.02
CA THR A 210 -22.19 8.90 5.22
C THR A 210 -20.95 9.41 5.95
N ASN A 211 -21.08 9.77 7.23
CA ASN A 211 -19.95 10.25 8.03
C ASN A 211 -18.85 9.19 8.15
N THR A 212 -19.21 7.93 8.42
CA THR A 212 -18.24 6.82 8.47
C THR A 212 -17.51 6.64 7.14
N SER A 213 -18.21 6.73 6.01
CA SER A 213 -17.61 6.66 4.67
C SER A 213 -16.64 7.81 4.41
N ILE A 214 -16.99 9.02 4.85
CA ILE A 214 -16.14 10.21 4.74
C ILE A 214 -14.86 10.06 5.58
N GLU A 215 -14.94 9.54 6.80
CA GLU A 215 -13.77 9.30 7.64
C GLU A 215 -12.80 8.30 7.00
N HIS A 216 -13.31 7.22 6.39
CA HIS A 216 -12.48 6.24 5.70
C HIS A 216 -11.87 6.82 4.41
N LEU A 217 -12.63 7.63 3.68
CA LEU A 217 -12.13 8.41 2.54
C LEU A 217 -10.97 9.32 2.96
N ASP A 218 -11.11 10.05 4.07
CA ASP A 218 -10.07 10.95 4.57
C ASP A 218 -8.80 10.18 4.95
N ARG A 219 -8.93 9.03 5.62
CA ARG A 219 -7.78 8.16 5.93
C ARG A 219 -7.09 7.66 4.66
N LEU A 220 -7.85 7.25 3.64
CA LEU A 220 -7.31 6.79 2.37
C LEU A 220 -6.57 7.93 1.63
N ILE A 221 -7.16 9.13 1.59
CA ILE A 221 -6.55 10.34 1.00
C ILE A 221 -5.23 10.66 1.72
N GLN A 222 -5.24 10.71 3.05
CA GLN A 222 -4.05 10.96 3.85
C GLN A 222 -2.96 9.93 3.56
N HIS A 223 -3.33 8.64 3.46
CA HIS A 223 -2.39 7.58 3.14
C HIS A 223 -1.78 7.74 1.75
N MET A 224 -2.59 8.04 0.73
CA MET A 224 -2.12 8.29 -0.63
C MET A 224 -1.19 9.50 -0.71
N GLN A 225 -1.40 10.50 0.13
CA GLN A 225 -0.61 11.73 0.22
C GLN A 225 0.63 11.60 1.12
N LYS A 226 0.84 10.46 1.80
CA LYS A 226 2.02 10.24 2.63
C LYS A 226 3.31 10.49 1.81
N PRO A 227 4.28 11.24 2.37
CA PRO A 227 5.59 11.44 1.74
C PRO A 227 6.28 10.11 1.47
N TYR A 228 7.10 10.03 0.41
CA TYR A 228 7.86 8.82 0.10
C TYR A 228 8.73 8.36 1.27
N VAL A 229 9.31 9.30 2.05
CA VAL A 229 10.12 8.98 3.24
C VAL A 229 9.32 8.19 4.27
N ALA A 230 8.06 8.58 4.52
CA ALA A 230 7.20 7.88 5.46
C ALA A 230 6.87 6.46 4.98
N VAL A 231 6.60 6.31 3.67
CA VAL A 231 6.37 4.99 3.07
C VAL A 231 7.62 4.10 3.15
N ALA A 232 8.81 4.66 2.89
CA ALA A 232 10.06 3.94 3.02
C ALA A 232 10.31 3.46 4.46
N LYS A 233 10.01 4.31 5.46
CA LYS A 233 10.08 3.93 6.87
C LYS A 233 9.09 2.81 7.22
N ASP A 234 7.85 2.88 6.72
CA ASP A 234 6.84 1.83 6.90
C ASP A 234 7.30 0.49 6.28
N GLU A 235 7.81 0.48 5.04
CA GLU A 235 8.34 -0.73 4.37
C GLU A 235 9.56 -1.33 5.10
N MET A 236 10.46 -0.50 5.62
CA MET A 236 11.59 -0.96 6.43
C MET A 236 11.13 -1.59 7.75
N GLN A 237 10.07 -1.07 8.36
CA GLN A 237 9.53 -1.62 9.60
C GLN A 237 8.92 -3.00 9.38
N GLU A 238 8.19 -3.19 8.28
CA GLU A 238 7.68 -4.51 7.88
C GLU A 238 8.83 -5.52 7.66
N LEU A 239 9.93 -5.08 7.04
CA LEU A 239 11.12 -5.91 6.88
C LEU A 239 11.76 -6.28 8.23
N VAL A 240 11.80 -5.35 9.20
CA VAL A 240 12.29 -5.64 10.56
C VAL A 240 11.46 -6.74 11.22
N ASP A 241 10.13 -6.68 11.07
CA ASP A 241 9.23 -7.69 11.62
C ASP A 241 9.44 -9.07 10.98
N GLN A 242 9.69 -9.10 9.66
CA GLN A 242 10.06 -10.33 8.93
C GLN A 242 11.41 -10.89 9.37
N ILE A 243 12.41 -10.03 9.56
CA ILE A 243 13.71 -10.43 10.11
C ILE A 243 13.56 -11.04 11.50
N ASP A 244 12.67 -10.51 12.35
CA ASP A 244 12.39 -11.08 13.67
C ASP A 244 11.83 -12.51 13.59
N VAL A 245 11.01 -12.81 12.58
CA VAL A 245 10.56 -14.18 12.29
C VAL A 245 11.73 -15.07 11.85
N TYR A 246 12.60 -14.58 10.97
CA TYR A 246 13.78 -15.32 10.50
C TYR A 246 14.74 -15.66 11.64
N ILE A 247 15.03 -14.71 12.53
CA ILE A 247 15.90 -14.94 13.70
C ILE A 247 15.30 -16.03 14.60
N LYS A 248 14.00 -15.96 14.91
CA LYS A 248 13.32 -16.99 15.72
C LYS A 248 13.40 -18.36 15.07
N SER A 249 13.22 -18.42 13.75
CA SER A 249 13.29 -19.66 12.99
C SER A 249 14.70 -20.26 12.99
N LEU A 250 15.75 -19.45 12.78
CA LEU A 250 17.15 -19.89 12.84
C LEU A 250 17.54 -20.37 14.24
N VAL A 251 17.10 -19.68 15.30
CA VAL A 251 17.34 -20.10 16.68
C VAL A 251 16.63 -21.42 17.00
N LYS A 252 15.38 -21.59 16.55
CA LYS A 252 14.65 -22.87 16.68
C LYS A 252 15.39 -24.00 15.98
N HIS A 253 15.88 -23.75 14.76
CA HIS A 253 16.62 -24.73 13.98
C HIS A 253 17.96 -25.11 14.65
N LEU A 254 18.68 -24.14 15.24
CA LEU A 254 19.91 -24.41 16.00
C LEU A 254 19.67 -25.25 17.27
N ASN A 255 18.51 -25.08 17.93
CA ASN A 255 18.17 -25.68 19.21
C ASN A 255 17.26 -26.93 19.08
N TYR A 256 17.04 -27.46 17.87
CA TYR A 256 16.17 -28.64 17.68
C TYR A 256 16.73 -29.84 18.47
N PRO A 257 15.95 -30.45 19.38
CA PRO A 257 16.44 -31.55 20.22
C PRO A 257 16.77 -32.79 19.39
N TRP A 258 17.86 -33.46 19.77
CA TRP A 258 18.23 -34.77 19.26
C TRP A 258 17.08 -35.77 19.47
N GLY A 259 16.56 -36.36 18.39
CA GLY A 259 15.73 -37.57 18.46
C GLY A 259 14.26 -37.40 18.91
N GLN A 260 13.61 -36.25 18.66
CA GLN A 260 12.15 -36.19 18.74
C GLN A 260 11.53 -36.19 17.33
N GLU A 261 10.87 -37.31 16.99
CA GLU A 261 9.89 -37.39 15.91
C GLU A 261 8.73 -36.43 16.26
N SER A 262 8.57 -35.39 15.45
CA SER A 262 7.42 -34.49 15.52
C SER A 262 6.58 -34.73 14.27
N GLU A 263 5.28 -34.97 14.43
CA GLU A 263 4.27 -35.20 13.38
C GLU A 263 3.95 -33.93 12.55
N SER A 264 4.95 -33.09 12.25
CA SER A 264 4.77 -31.90 11.40
C SER A 264 5.63 -32.00 10.17
N ASP A 265 4.98 -32.03 8.99
CA ASP A 265 5.47 -32.18 7.61
C ASP A 265 6.48 -31.13 7.10
N GLU A 266 7.41 -30.66 7.92
CA GLU A 266 8.63 -30.03 7.40
C GLU A 266 9.81 -30.91 7.83
N ASP A 267 10.42 -31.60 6.88
CA ASP A 267 11.63 -32.41 7.05
C ASP A 267 12.77 -31.56 7.64
N ILE A 268 12.79 -31.38 8.98
CA ILE A 268 13.89 -30.72 9.67
C ILE A 268 15.07 -31.70 9.66
N GLN A 269 15.89 -31.57 8.63
CA GLN A 269 17.10 -32.37 8.48
C GLN A 269 18.05 -32.08 9.65
N GLU A 270 18.59 -33.13 10.25
CA GLU A 270 19.54 -33.01 11.35
C GLU A 270 20.80 -32.24 10.90
N LEU A 271 21.14 -31.16 11.60
CA LEU A 271 22.32 -30.36 11.28
C LEU A 271 23.62 -31.08 11.63
N SER A 272 24.53 -31.17 10.67
CA SER A 272 25.92 -31.55 10.93
C SER A 272 26.61 -30.54 11.87
N VAL A 273 27.76 -30.91 12.46
CA VAL A 273 28.57 -29.99 13.28
C VAL A 273 28.93 -28.72 12.51
N THR A 274 29.26 -28.86 11.23
CA THR A 274 29.54 -27.75 10.31
C THR A 274 28.28 -26.93 10.04
N GLY A 275 27.13 -27.57 9.82
CA GLY A 275 25.83 -26.90 9.66
C GLY A 275 25.44 -26.08 10.90
N ARG A 276 25.61 -26.63 12.11
CA ARG A 276 25.39 -25.88 13.36
C ARG A 276 26.31 -24.67 13.50
N LYS A 277 27.59 -24.80 13.12
CA LYS A 277 28.54 -23.67 13.13
C LYS A 277 28.13 -22.59 12.12
N TYR A 278 27.68 -23.00 10.94
CA TYR A 278 27.19 -22.12 9.89
C TYR A 278 25.93 -21.35 10.33
N VAL A 279 24.90 -22.04 10.85
CA VAL A 279 23.70 -21.41 11.43
C VAL A 279 24.04 -20.43 12.55
N ARG A 280 24.93 -20.84 13.47
CA ARG A 280 25.37 -20.01 14.59
C ARG A 280 26.04 -18.72 14.12
N ASN A 281 26.81 -18.78 13.04
CA ASN A 281 27.51 -17.62 12.48
C ASN A 281 26.61 -16.76 11.56
N GLY A 282 25.55 -17.34 10.98
CA GLY A 282 24.56 -16.61 10.18
C GLY A 282 23.60 -15.76 11.00
N ILE A 283 23.26 -16.17 12.22
CA ILE A 283 22.37 -15.41 13.11
C ILE A 283 22.87 -13.97 13.36
N PRO A 284 24.15 -13.72 13.70
CA PRO A 284 24.71 -12.37 13.80
C PRO A 284 24.50 -11.50 12.55
N VAL A 285 24.65 -12.06 11.35
CA VAL A 285 24.44 -11.34 10.08
C VAL A 285 22.99 -10.84 9.98
N ILE A 286 22.02 -11.73 10.18
CA ILE A 286 20.60 -11.37 10.15
C ILE A 286 20.22 -10.38 11.26
N LYS A 287 20.80 -10.52 12.46
CA LYS A 287 20.63 -9.56 13.56
C LYS A 287 21.15 -8.17 13.20
N LEU A 288 22.26 -8.06 12.48
CA LEU A 288 22.79 -6.78 12.02
C LEU A 288 21.91 -6.15 10.94
N CYS A 289 21.34 -6.95 10.02
CA CYS A 289 20.29 -6.46 9.10
C CYS A 289 19.12 -5.83 9.88
N ARG A 290 18.63 -6.51 10.93
CA ARG A 290 17.59 -5.98 11.81
C ARG A 290 17.97 -4.64 12.41
N VAL A 291 19.18 -4.55 12.98
CA VAL A 291 19.68 -3.32 13.62
C VAL A 291 19.72 -2.17 12.62
N PHE A 292 20.19 -2.42 11.40
CA PHE A 292 20.28 -1.43 10.34
C PHE A 292 18.90 -0.90 9.91
N PHE A 293 17.99 -1.79 9.51
CA PHE A 293 16.66 -1.38 9.04
C PHE A 293 15.82 -0.74 10.14
N ASN A 294 15.95 -1.21 11.39
CA ASN A 294 15.30 -0.60 12.54
C ASN A 294 15.88 0.80 12.88
N LYS A 295 17.17 1.02 12.60
CA LYS A 295 17.79 2.34 12.73
C LYS A 295 17.30 3.31 11.65
N LEU A 296 17.09 2.82 10.43
CA LEU A 296 16.56 3.60 9.30
C LEU A 296 15.07 3.95 9.46
N SER A 297 14.24 3.04 9.96
CA SER A 297 12.79 3.22 10.07
C SER A 297 12.38 4.21 11.18
N ARG A 298 13.09 4.20 12.31
CA ARG A 298 12.69 4.95 13.52
C ARG A 298 13.17 6.40 13.51
N SER A 299 12.21 7.32 13.43
CA SER A 299 12.40 8.77 13.58
C SER A 299 12.65 9.22 15.04
N THR A 300 12.31 8.39 16.04
CA THR A 300 12.47 8.72 17.47
C THR A 300 13.80 8.28 18.07
N ASN A 301 14.72 7.75 17.27
CA ASN A 301 16.08 7.47 17.74
C ASN A 301 16.78 8.79 18.05
N SER A 302 17.58 8.83 19.11
CA SER A 302 18.43 10.00 19.44
C SER A 302 19.39 10.39 18.32
N GLN A 303 19.62 9.49 17.35
CA GLN A 303 20.47 9.68 16.18
C GLN A 303 19.79 9.01 14.95
N PRO A 304 18.88 9.70 14.24
CA PRO A 304 18.27 9.16 13.03
C PRO A 304 19.29 9.16 11.87
N LEU A 305 19.16 8.20 10.94
CA LEU A 305 19.98 8.15 9.73
C LEU A 305 19.36 8.95 8.56
N ILE A 306 18.04 9.12 8.60
CA ILE A 306 17.25 9.92 7.65
C ILE A 306 16.62 11.07 8.43
N PHE A 307 16.99 12.30 8.10
CA PHE A 307 16.58 13.48 8.83
C PHE A 307 15.25 14.05 8.30
N ASP A 308 14.34 14.39 9.21
CA ASP A 308 13.05 15.03 8.88
C ASP A 308 13.08 16.57 9.04
N GLY A 309 14.22 17.13 9.49
CA GLY A 309 14.42 18.54 9.83
C GLY A 309 14.50 19.49 8.63
N PRO A 310 14.26 20.81 8.84
CA PRO A 310 14.35 21.82 7.78
C PRO A 310 15.74 21.82 7.10
N GLY A 311 15.77 21.82 5.76
CA GLY A 311 17.04 21.80 5.00
C GLY A 311 17.75 20.44 4.97
N MET A 312 17.28 19.44 5.73
CA MET A 312 17.90 18.11 5.81
C MET A 312 17.03 17.00 5.23
N LYS A 313 15.82 17.30 4.75
CA LYS A 313 14.93 16.28 4.20
C LYS A 313 15.56 15.56 3.01
N MET A 314 15.47 14.23 3.02
CA MET A 314 15.91 13.41 1.89
C MET A 314 15.03 13.68 0.66
N GLU A 315 15.67 13.91 -0.48
CA GLU A 315 15.00 14.13 -1.76
C GLU A 315 14.23 12.88 -2.22
N ASP A 316 13.06 13.07 -2.84
CA ASP A 316 12.21 11.98 -3.32
C ASP A 316 12.93 10.98 -4.26
N SER A 317 13.89 11.45 -5.06
CA SER A 317 14.74 10.61 -5.91
C SER A 317 15.60 9.64 -5.09
N ARG A 318 16.24 10.12 -4.02
CA ARG A 318 17.08 9.32 -3.13
C ARG A 318 16.26 8.36 -2.28
N VAL A 319 15.08 8.78 -1.85
CA VAL A 319 14.14 7.88 -1.14
C VAL A 319 13.71 6.74 -2.05
N LYS A 320 13.48 7.01 -3.34
CA LYS A 320 13.17 5.98 -4.33
C LYS A 320 14.33 5.02 -4.55
N ASP A 321 15.56 5.52 -4.64
CA ASP A 321 16.75 4.66 -4.71
C ASP A 321 16.83 3.76 -3.47
N LEU A 322 16.64 4.32 -2.28
CA LEU A 322 16.62 3.56 -1.02
C LEU A 322 15.53 2.47 -1.03
N LEU A 323 14.33 2.77 -1.51
CA LEU A 323 13.24 1.79 -1.66
C LEU A 323 13.60 0.64 -2.61
N VAL A 324 14.35 0.91 -3.69
CA VAL A 324 14.81 -0.13 -4.63
C VAL A 324 15.79 -1.06 -3.93
N TYR A 325 16.82 -0.51 -3.30
CA TYR A 325 17.83 -1.31 -2.61
C TYR A 325 17.26 -2.05 -1.40
N ASN A 326 16.27 -1.48 -0.70
CA ASN A 326 15.57 -2.18 0.39
C ASN A 326 14.84 -3.44 -0.09
N LYS A 327 14.20 -3.40 -1.27
CA LYS A 327 13.52 -4.57 -1.83
C LYS A 327 14.50 -5.66 -2.21
N GLU A 328 15.61 -5.26 -2.80
CA GLU A 328 16.68 -6.19 -3.14
C GLU A 328 17.29 -6.79 -1.87
N ALA A 329 17.58 -5.97 -0.86
CA ALA A 329 18.03 -6.45 0.44
C ALA A 329 17.02 -7.40 1.11
N LYS A 330 15.70 -7.14 1.02
CA LYS A 330 14.66 -8.05 1.50
C LYS A 330 14.76 -9.43 0.82
N ARG A 331 14.89 -9.46 -0.52
CA ARG A 331 15.09 -10.70 -1.28
C ARG A 331 16.35 -11.44 -0.82
N LEU A 332 17.47 -10.72 -0.71
CA LEU A 332 18.76 -11.29 -0.33
C LEU A 332 18.80 -11.80 1.12
N ILE A 333 18.11 -11.12 2.04
CA ILE A 333 17.94 -11.57 3.43
C ILE A 333 17.15 -12.87 3.48
N TYR A 334 16.09 -12.99 2.68
CA TYR A 334 15.33 -14.23 2.56
C TYR A 334 16.20 -15.36 2.02
N GLU A 335 16.85 -15.16 0.87
CA GLU A 335 17.71 -16.17 0.23
C GLU A 335 18.84 -16.62 1.16
N PHE A 336 19.48 -15.67 1.85
CA PHE A 336 20.50 -15.99 2.83
C PHE A 336 19.92 -16.77 4.01
N THR A 337 18.77 -16.36 4.56
CA THR A 337 18.15 -17.07 5.69
C THR A 337 17.78 -18.51 5.31
N ASP A 338 17.25 -18.70 4.11
CA ASP A 338 16.86 -20.00 3.58
C ASP A 338 18.08 -20.92 3.41
N GLU A 339 19.14 -20.43 2.76
CA GLU A 339 20.40 -21.17 2.60
C GLU A 339 21.07 -21.48 3.95
N VAL A 340 20.93 -20.60 4.95
CA VAL A 340 21.45 -20.86 6.31
C VAL A 340 20.65 -21.95 7.02
N LYS A 341 19.35 -22.09 6.75
CA LYS A 341 18.52 -23.16 7.31
C LYS A 341 18.78 -24.51 6.65
N CYS A 342 19.06 -24.53 5.35
CA CYS A 342 19.50 -25.75 4.72
C CYS A 342 20.91 -26.08 5.23
N THR A 343 21.19 -27.36 5.53
CA THR A 343 22.60 -27.81 5.62
C THR A 343 23.30 -27.31 4.35
N PRO A 344 24.54 -26.77 4.39
CA PRO A 344 25.18 -26.25 3.18
C PRO A 344 25.34 -27.39 2.16
N SER A 345 24.32 -27.57 1.32
CA SER A 345 24.25 -28.63 0.31
C SER A 345 25.38 -28.40 -0.69
N HIS A 346 25.75 -27.13 -0.91
CA HIS A 346 26.81 -26.70 -1.81
C HIS A 346 27.54 -25.47 -1.26
N ARG A 347 28.84 -25.61 -0.96
CA ARG A 347 29.73 -24.51 -0.52
C ARG A 347 29.63 -23.26 -1.41
N GLN A 348 29.46 -23.44 -2.72
CA GLN A 348 29.34 -22.34 -3.69
C GLN A 348 28.08 -21.51 -3.50
N ASN A 349 26.96 -22.12 -3.10
CA ASN A 349 25.71 -21.40 -2.85
C ASN A 349 25.82 -20.56 -1.58
N ALA A 350 26.31 -21.16 -0.49
CA ALA A 350 26.60 -20.49 0.78
C ALA A 350 27.52 -19.26 0.60
N GLU A 351 28.55 -19.39 -0.23
CA GLU A 351 29.46 -18.28 -0.58
C GLU A 351 28.74 -17.20 -1.39
N THR A 352 27.95 -17.59 -2.40
CA THR A 352 27.19 -16.66 -3.25
C THR A 352 26.18 -15.85 -2.46
N VAL A 353 25.34 -16.49 -1.62
CA VAL A 353 24.35 -15.76 -0.82
C VAL A 353 25.01 -14.84 0.21
N SER A 354 26.19 -15.23 0.74
CA SER A 354 26.97 -14.41 1.67
C SER A 354 27.53 -13.16 0.98
N ILE A 355 28.05 -13.29 -0.24
CA ILE A 355 28.51 -12.15 -1.05
C ILE A 355 27.34 -11.24 -1.40
N ASN A 356 26.21 -11.83 -1.81
CA ASN A 356 25.06 -11.05 -2.22
C ASN A 356 24.48 -10.25 -1.05
N ILE A 357 24.27 -10.84 0.13
CA ILE A 357 23.75 -10.09 1.29
C ILE A 357 24.72 -8.98 1.74
N MET A 358 26.04 -9.20 1.62
CA MET A 358 27.04 -8.14 1.83
C MET A 358 26.85 -6.98 0.85
N GLY A 359 26.76 -7.27 -0.45
CA GLY A 359 26.52 -6.25 -1.47
C GLY A 359 25.20 -5.50 -1.26
N GLY A 360 24.11 -6.23 -0.98
CA GLY A 360 22.79 -5.63 -0.78
C GLY A 360 22.73 -4.64 0.38
N LEU A 361 23.41 -4.92 1.50
CA LEU A 361 23.49 -3.96 2.61
C LEU A 361 24.42 -2.78 2.31
N ILE A 362 25.53 -3.03 1.60
CA ILE A 362 26.44 -1.97 1.14
C ILE A 362 25.70 -0.96 0.26
N ASP A 363 24.91 -1.46 -0.68
CA ASP A 363 24.12 -0.62 -1.57
C ASP A 363 23.09 0.22 -0.79
N CYS A 364 22.43 -0.37 0.22
CA CYS A 364 21.46 0.34 1.05
C CYS A 364 22.10 1.49 1.84
N TRP A 365 23.21 1.26 2.53
CA TRP A 365 23.85 2.33 3.29
C TRP A 365 24.57 3.33 2.37
N GLY A 366 25.02 2.91 1.18
CA GLY A 366 25.65 3.80 0.20
C GLY A 366 24.73 4.95 -0.22
N VAL A 367 23.44 4.68 -0.42
CA VAL A 367 22.43 5.74 -0.68
C VAL A 367 22.35 6.73 0.47
N VAL A 368 22.42 6.24 1.71
CA VAL A 368 22.35 7.06 2.92
C VAL A 368 23.61 7.92 3.06
N GLU A 369 24.79 7.36 2.81
CA GLU A 369 26.05 8.11 2.80
C GLU A 369 26.08 9.21 1.74
N ASP A 370 25.63 8.89 0.53
CA ASP A 370 25.57 9.86 -0.56
C ASP A 370 24.57 10.97 -0.26
N TYR A 371 23.48 10.66 0.44
CA TYR A 371 22.55 11.65 0.98
C TYR A 371 23.25 12.58 1.96
N TRP A 372 23.98 12.06 2.95
CA TRP A 372 24.73 12.89 3.89
C TRP A 372 25.80 13.74 3.20
N LYS A 373 26.52 13.19 2.21
CA LYS A 373 27.48 13.95 1.40
C LYS A 373 26.80 15.12 0.70
N SER A 374 25.61 14.92 0.15
CA SER A 374 24.86 15.99 -0.51
C SER A 374 24.40 17.09 0.45
N LEU A 375 23.99 16.74 1.67
CA LEU A 375 23.65 17.72 2.70
C LEU A 375 24.86 18.56 3.10
N LEU A 376 26.02 17.92 3.32
CA LEU A 376 27.25 18.63 3.68
C LEU A 376 27.83 19.48 2.55
N ALA A 377 27.59 19.08 1.30
CA ALA A 377 27.96 19.87 0.13
C ALA A 377 26.98 21.03 -0.10
N SER A 378 25.79 20.98 0.47
CA SER A 378 24.86 22.10 0.43
C SER A 378 25.35 23.23 1.33
N ASN A 379 25.37 24.45 0.81
CA ASN A 379 25.68 25.65 1.59
C ASN A 379 24.48 26.11 2.44
N ASP A 380 23.53 25.22 2.76
CA ASP A 380 22.33 25.57 3.54
C ASP A 380 22.69 25.69 5.03
N PRO A 381 22.52 26.87 5.65
CA PRO A 381 22.86 27.09 7.06
C PRO A 381 22.00 26.29 8.03
N ARG A 382 20.90 25.68 7.58
CA ARG A 382 19.99 24.86 8.40
C ARG A 382 20.45 23.41 8.52
N VAL A 383 21.50 23.00 7.79
CA VAL A 383 22.04 21.64 7.89
C VAL A 383 22.78 21.47 9.20
N ASP A 384 22.28 20.56 10.03
CA ASP A 384 22.92 20.14 11.27
C ASP A 384 24.09 19.19 10.95
N LYS A 385 25.32 19.75 10.99
CA LYS A 385 26.55 19.01 10.72
C LYS A 385 26.91 18.06 11.86
N GLU A 386 26.50 18.34 13.08
CA GLU A 386 26.77 17.50 14.25
C GLU A 386 25.92 16.22 14.20
N ALA A 387 24.63 16.35 13.89
CA ALA A 387 23.75 15.21 13.67
C ALA A 387 24.25 14.29 12.54
N ILE A 388 24.79 14.85 11.46
CA ILE A 388 25.41 14.06 10.38
C ILE A 388 26.68 13.35 10.86
N ALA A 389 27.53 14.02 11.66
CA ALA A 389 28.74 13.41 12.21
C ALA A 389 28.42 12.26 13.18
N ASP A 390 27.40 12.42 14.01
CA ASP A 390 26.85 11.37 14.88
C ASP A 390 26.36 10.15 14.07
N ALA A 391 25.56 10.40 13.02
CA ALA A 391 25.05 9.34 12.15
C ALA A 391 26.19 8.58 11.43
N ARG A 392 27.24 9.28 10.99
CA ARG A 392 28.45 8.68 10.40
C ARG A 392 29.20 7.82 11.41
N ARG A 393 29.41 8.30 12.63
CA ARG A 393 30.06 7.50 13.71
C ARG A 393 29.28 6.22 14.02
N TRP A 394 27.95 6.30 14.03
CA TRP A 394 27.12 5.11 14.16
C TRP A 394 27.32 4.14 13.00
N LEU A 395 27.32 4.63 11.75
CA LEU A 395 27.52 3.80 10.57
C LEU A 395 28.91 3.15 10.55
N GLU A 396 29.96 3.88 10.92
CA GLU A 396 31.32 3.33 11.05
C GLU A 396 31.40 2.21 12.09
N SER A 397 30.70 2.35 13.21
CA SER A 397 30.63 1.31 14.23
C SER A 397 29.85 0.09 13.73
N PHE A 398 28.76 0.33 13.01
CA PHE A 398 27.94 -0.70 12.39
C PHE A 398 28.71 -1.47 11.30
N THR A 399 29.41 -0.79 10.38
CA THR A 399 30.14 -1.44 9.28
C THR A 399 31.27 -2.30 9.79
N LYS A 400 31.98 -1.90 10.85
CA LYS A 400 32.98 -2.75 11.53
C LYS A 400 32.36 -4.05 12.04
N ALA A 401 31.21 -3.96 12.72
CA ALA A 401 30.49 -5.14 13.21
C ALA A 401 29.97 -6.02 12.06
N TRP A 402 29.48 -5.39 10.99
CA TRP A 402 29.01 -6.05 9.78
C TRP A 402 30.10 -6.88 9.12
N PHE A 403 31.23 -6.26 8.77
CA PHE A 403 32.34 -6.97 8.14
C PHE A 403 32.90 -8.07 9.04
N SER A 404 33.00 -7.83 10.35
CA SER A 404 33.41 -8.89 11.28
C SER A 404 32.47 -10.10 11.26
N ALA A 405 31.15 -9.88 11.28
CA ALA A 405 30.16 -10.95 11.29
C ALA A 405 30.14 -11.71 9.95
N THR A 406 30.15 -11.00 8.82
CA THR A 406 30.10 -11.61 7.49
C THR A 406 31.39 -12.34 7.14
N THR A 407 32.56 -11.81 7.53
CA THR A 407 33.84 -12.53 7.39
C THR A 407 33.87 -13.81 8.24
N THR A 408 33.41 -13.74 9.50
CA THR A 408 33.33 -14.93 10.37
C THR A 408 32.40 -16.00 9.79
N MET A 409 31.30 -15.56 9.16
CA MET A 409 30.36 -16.43 8.47
C MET A 409 30.98 -17.05 7.21
N ALA A 410 31.62 -16.25 6.35
CA ALA A 410 32.30 -16.75 5.17
C ALA A 410 33.42 -17.75 5.51
N MET A 411 34.21 -17.51 6.56
CA MET A 411 35.21 -18.49 7.01
C MET A 411 34.58 -19.81 7.46
N ALA A 412 33.34 -19.81 7.95
CA ALA A 412 32.64 -21.04 8.34
C ALA A 412 32.22 -21.92 7.14
N THR A 413 32.18 -21.36 5.92
CA THR A 413 31.98 -22.13 4.67
C THR A 413 33.29 -22.69 4.11
N GLY A 414 34.43 -22.40 4.76
CA GLY A 414 35.77 -22.72 4.28
C GLY A 414 36.34 -21.70 3.30
N TRP A 415 35.73 -20.51 3.19
CA TRP A 415 36.23 -19.41 2.37
C TRP A 415 37.58 -18.88 2.87
N GLN A 416 38.58 -18.88 2.00
CA GLN A 416 39.85 -18.19 2.16
C GLN A 416 39.82 -17.04 1.15
N GLY A 417 39.78 -15.80 1.63
CA GLY A 417 39.67 -14.63 0.75
C GLY A 417 40.87 -14.54 -0.22
N PRO A 418 40.77 -13.75 -1.30
CA PRO A 418 41.92 -13.49 -2.15
C PRO A 418 42.99 -12.76 -1.33
N GLY A 419 44.05 -13.48 -0.94
CA GLY A 419 45.17 -12.96 -0.16
C GLY A 419 45.45 -13.64 1.19
N SER A 420 44.61 -14.57 1.67
CA SER A 420 44.99 -15.38 2.83
C SER A 420 45.86 -16.56 2.36
N SER A 421 47.16 -16.34 2.22
CA SER A 421 48.12 -17.45 2.14
C SER A 421 48.08 -18.20 3.47
N ALA A 422 47.91 -19.51 3.40
CA ALA A 422 48.05 -20.42 4.51
C ALA A 422 49.53 -20.49 4.94
N TYR A 423 50.01 -19.46 5.62
CA TYR A 423 51.21 -19.45 6.48
C TYR A 423 51.03 -18.29 7.46
N ASP A 424 50.38 -18.60 8.58
CA ASP A 424 50.83 -18.28 9.94
C ASP A 424 50.04 -19.14 10.93
#